data_AF-A0A2M7VA95-F1
#
_entry.id   AF-A0A2M7VA95-F1
#
_cell.length_a   1.000
_cell.length_b   1.000
_cell.length_c   1.000
_cell.angle_alpha   90.00
_cell.angle_beta   90.00
_cell.angle_gamma   90.00
#
_symmetry.space_group_name_H-M   'P 1'
#
loop_
_entity.id
_entity.type
_entity.pdbx_description
1 polymer ?
#
loop_
_entity_poly.entity_id
_entity_poly.type
_entity_poly.pdbx_seq_one_letter_code
_entity_poly.pdbx_strand_id
1 'polypeptide(L)'
;MKKIKNIFANLFIAFILASSFTLPVFAQGIKNAGDNLDPIAQKAGITEGDVGNITGTVISAILSLVGIIFLILMVYAGIIWMTARGDDSKTENAKKTITASIIGLFIVVSAYAITQFVTSRFN
;
A
#
# COMPACT_ATOMS: atom_id res chain seq x y z
N MET A 1 19.25 8.55 -23.00
CA MET A 1 18.84 8.34 -21.60
C MET A 1 17.76 9.31 -21.11
N LYS A 2 17.82 10.62 -21.45
CA LYS A 2 16.84 11.63 -21.00
C LYS A 2 15.39 11.38 -21.45
N LYS A 3 15.18 10.89 -22.69
CA LYS A 3 13.83 10.61 -23.23
C LYS A 3 13.10 9.45 -22.54
N ILE A 4 13.81 8.39 -22.15
CA ILE A 4 13.24 7.23 -21.44
C ILE A 4 12.80 7.62 -20.02
N LYS A 5 13.60 8.44 -19.32
CA LYS A 5 13.27 8.97 -18.00
C LYS A 5 12.00 9.85 -18.03
N ASN A 6 11.82 10.65 -19.08
CA ASN A 6 10.64 11.50 -19.24
C ASN A 6 9.37 10.73 -19.64
N ILE A 7 9.50 9.66 -20.42
CA ILE A 7 8.39 8.76 -20.75
C ILE A 7 7.89 8.04 -19.49
N PHE A 8 8.79 7.54 -18.65
CA PHE A 8 8.42 6.92 -17.37
C PHE A 8 7.81 7.91 -16.38
N ALA A 9 8.36 9.13 -16.30
CA ALA A 9 7.79 10.19 -15.47
C ALA A 9 6.37 10.56 -15.91
N ASN A 10 6.14 10.68 -17.22
CA ASN A 10 4.80 10.95 -17.75
C ASN A 10 3.83 9.77 -17.54
N LEU A 11 4.29 8.52 -17.60
CA LEU A 11 3.46 7.35 -17.31
C LEU A 11 3.06 7.28 -15.83
N PHE A 12 3.99 7.61 -14.93
CA PHE A 12 3.74 7.68 -13.48
C PHE A 12 2.77 8.83 -13.14
N ILE A 13 2.93 9.99 -13.77
CA ILE A 13 2.01 11.13 -13.63
C ILE A 13 0.62 10.78 -14.20
N ALA A 14 0.55 10.11 -15.35
CA ALA A 14 -0.72 9.66 -15.92
C ALA A 14 -1.43 8.62 -15.05
N PHE A 15 -0.68 7.73 -14.39
CA PHE A 15 -1.24 6.77 -13.43
C PHE A 15 -1.78 7.45 -12.17
N ILE A 16 -1.10 8.48 -11.66
CA ILE A 16 -1.56 9.31 -10.53
C ILE A 16 -2.80 10.15 -10.88
N LEU A 17 -2.86 10.69 -12.11
CA LEU A 17 -4.07 11.38 -12.58
C LEU A 17 -5.23 10.42 -12.81
N ALA A 18 -4.97 9.21 -13.33
CA ALA A 18 -5.99 8.19 -13.54
C ALA A 18 -6.56 7.66 -12.22
N SER A 19 -5.72 7.47 -11.18
CA SER A 19 -6.19 7.07 -9.85
C SER A 19 -6.99 8.16 -9.14
N SER A 20 -6.80 9.43 -9.50
CA SER A 20 -7.62 10.55 -9.00
C SER A 20 -9.02 10.60 -9.61
N PHE A 21 -9.27 9.88 -10.71
CA PHE A 21 -10.57 9.81 -11.39
C PHE A 21 -11.40 8.55 -11.07
N THR A 22 -10.90 7.65 -10.22
CA THR A 22 -11.61 6.43 -9.81
C THR A 22 -11.83 6.37 -8.30
N LEU A 23 -12.80 7.15 -7.79
CA LEU A 23 -13.49 6.80 -6.55
C LEU A 23 -14.57 5.77 -6.92
N PRO A 24 -14.66 4.54 -6.37
CA PRO A 24 -13.95 3.94 -5.23
C PRO A 24 -13.16 2.68 -5.65
N VAL A 25 -11.84 2.71 -5.62
CA VAL A 25 -10.99 1.52 -5.81
C VAL A 25 -10.25 1.28 -4.49
N PHE A 26 -10.61 0.16 -3.82
CA PHE A 26 -10.17 -0.32 -2.49
C PHE A 26 -10.84 0.31 -1.24
N ALA A 27 -12.15 0.09 -1.08
CA ALA A 27 -12.80 0.14 0.25
C ALA A 27 -13.74 -1.05 0.50
N GLN A 28 -13.55 -2.16 -0.21
CA GLN A 28 -14.37 -3.38 -0.04
C GLN A 28 -13.50 -4.56 0.35
N GLY A 29 -12.75 -4.39 1.44
CA GLY A 29 -11.86 -5.40 1.99
C GLY A 29 -12.15 -5.80 3.43
N ILE A 30 -13.17 -5.25 4.11
CA ILE A 30 -13.74 -5.79 5.36
C ILE A 30 -15.21 -5.35 5.42
N LYS A 31 -16.13 -6.07 4.77
CA LYS A 31 -17.57 -5.80 4.86
C LYS A 31 -18.25 -6.47 6.06
N ASN A 32 -17.53 -7.28 6.84
CA ASN A 32 -18.16 -8.18 7.82
C ASN A 32 -17.91 -7.78 9.29
N ALA A 33 -17.17 -6.71 9.55
CA ALA A 33 -16.98 -6.19 10.90
C ALA A 33 -17.98 -5.06 11.25
N GLY A 34 -18.38 -4.22 10.29
CA GLY A 34 -19.34 -3.11 10.52
C GLY A 34 -20.78 -3.59 10.72
N ASP A 35 -21.27 -4.46 9.84
CA ASP A 35 -22.67 -4.91 9.82
C ASP A 35 -23.15 -5.61 11.11
N ASN A 36 -22.23 -6.15 11.92
CA ASN A 36 -22.54 -6.79 13.21
C ASN A 36 -22.34 -5.85 14.42
N LEU A 37 -21.71 -4.70 14.24
CA LEU A 37 -21.41 -3.73 15.28
C LEU A 37 -22.40 -2.55 15.29
N ASP A 38 -23.05 -2.25 14.17
CA ASP A 38 -24.11 -1.23 14.04
C ASP A 38 -25.26 -1.39 15.06
N PRO A 39 -25.85 -2.58 15.27
CA PRO A 39 -26.92 -2.75 16.26
C PRO A 39 -26.41 -2.66 17.72
N ILE A 40 -25.11 -2.88 17.96
CA ILE A 40 -24.50 -2.78 19.29
C ILE A 40 -24.10 -1.34 19.60
N ALA A 41 -23.59 -0.60 18.61
CA ALA A 41 -23.23 0.80 18.72
C ALA A 41 -24.45 1.70 18.94
N GLN A 42 -25.54 1.44 18.22
CA GLN A 42 -26.80 2.17 18.40
C GLN A 42 -27.41 1.95 19.79
N LYS A 43 -27.23 0.76 20.38
CA LYS A 43 -27.72 0.42 21.73
C LYS A 43 -26.83 0.98 22.85
N ALA A 44 -25.57 1.26 22.57
CA ALA A 44 -24.60 1.82 23.52
C ALA A 44 -24.55 3.35 23.54
N GLY A 45 -25.32 4.05 22.70
CA GLY A 45 -25.40 5.51 22.70
C GLY A 45 -24.13 6.21 22.19
N ILE A 46 -23.28 5.49 21.46
CA ILE A 46 -22.07 6.03 20.84
C ILE A 46 -22.43 6.62 19.48
N THR A 47 -22.49 7.96 19.43
CA THR A 47 -22.61 8.71 18.17
C THR A 47 -21.45 8.33 17.27
N GLU A 48 -21.76 7.89 16.04
CA GLU A 48 -20.84 7.47 14.96
C GLU A 48 -19.87 8.58 14.50
N GLY A 49 -18.96 8.96 15.40
CA GLY A 49 -17.85 9.87 15.15
C GLY A 49 -16.59 9.37 15.83
N ASP A 50 -16.50 8.05 16.07
CA ASP A 50 -15.41 7.47 16.81
C ASP A 50 -14.13 7.50 15.97
N VAL A 51 -13.06 7.95 16.63
CA VAL A 51 -11.71 8.10 16.11
C VAL A 51 -11.28 6.82 15.37
N GLY A 52 -11.76 5.66 15.81
CA GLY A 52 -11.54 4.36 15.16
C GLY A 52 -11.93 4.28 13.68
N ASN A 53 -13.06 4.87 13.26
CA ASN A 53 -13.53 4.74 11.86
C ASN A 53 -12.77 5.70 10.92
N ILE A 54 -12.44 6.89 11.42
CA ILE A 54 -11.58 7.86 10.72
C ILE A 54 -10.15 7.32 10.63
N THR A 55 -9.60 6.80 11.74
CA THR A 55 -8.27 6.22 11.79
C THR A 55 -8.15 4.98 10.92
N GLY A 56 -9.14 4.08 10.90
CA GLY A 56 -9.16 2.92 10.01
C GLY A 56 -9.15 3.31 8.53
N THR A 57 -9.96 4.31 8.16
CA THR A 57 -10.00 4.84 6.78
C THR A 57 -8.67 5.47 6.38
N VAL A 58 -8.07 6.28 7.26
CA VAL A 58 -6.76 6.94 7.01
C VAL A 58 -5.64 5.91 6.91
N ILE A 59 -5.59 4.92 7.81
CA ILE A 59 -4.59 3.85 7.77
C ILE A 59 -4.72 3.06 6.48
N SER A 60 -5.93 2.66 6.08
CA SER A 60 -6.15 1.91 4.84
C SER A 60 -5.72 2.71 3.60
N ALA A 61 -6.00 4.02 3.56
CA ALA A 61 -5.56 4.90 2.49
C ALA A 61 -4.03 4.98 2.41
N ILE A 62 -3.35 5.18 3.54
CA ILE A 62 -1.88 5.21 3.60
C ILE A 62 -1.29 3.85 3.20
N LEU A 63 -1.86 2.73 3.66
CA LEU A 63 -1.36 1.38 3.35
C LEU A 63 -1.42 1.09 1.84
N SER A 64 -2.49 1.50 1.18
CA SER A 64 -2.64 1.35 -0.28
C SER A 64 -1.58 2.14 -1.05
N LEU A 65 -1.33 3.39 -0.65
CA LEU A 65 -0.34 4.26 -1.27
C LEU A 65 1.09 3.71 -1.05
N VAL A 66 1.39 3.22 0.14
CA VAL A 66 2.66 2.58 0.47
C VAL A 66 2.89 1.35 -0.41
N GLY A 67 1.89 0.47 -0.58
CA GLY A 67 2.00 -0.71 -1.44
C GLY A 67 2.33 -0.36 -2.89
N ILE A 68 1.71 0.68 -3.44
CA ILE A 68 1.96 1.18 -4.80
C ILE A 68 3.40 1.72 -4.94
N ILE A 69 3.89 2.44 -3.94
CA ILE A 69 5.28 2.95 -3.93
C ILE A 69 6.27 1.79 -3.95
N PHE A 70 6.08 0.77 -3.11
CA PHE A 70 6.95 -0.41 -3.09
C PHE A 70 6.95 -1.16 -4.42
N LEU A 71 5.79 -1.28 -5.09
CA LEU A 71 5.70 -1.87 -6.41
C LEU A 71 6.53 -1.11 -7.44
N ILE A 72 6.46 0.23 -7.43
CA ILE A 72 7.19 1.08 -8.37
C ILE A 72 8.70 1.04 -8.12
N LEU A 73 9.12 1.01 -6.85
CA LEU A 73 10.53 0.82 -6.49
C LEU A 73 11.05 -0.53 -6.95
N MET A 74 10.24 -1.59 -6.82
CA MET A 74 10.59 -2.94 -7.29
C MET A 74 10.75 -2.99 -8.81
N VAL A 75 9.83 -2.39 -9.57
CA VAL A 75 9.94 -2.29 -11.04
C VAL A 75 11.16 -1.47 -11.45
N TYR A 76 11.41 -0.33 -10.79
CA TYR A 76 12.57 0.51 -11.06
C TYR A 76 13.88 -0.23 -10.81
N ALA A 77 14.01 -0.92 -9.69
CA ALA A 77 15.18 -1.72 -9.36
C ALA A 77 15.34 -2.90 -10.34
N GLY A 78 14.25 -3.55 -10.75
CA GLY A 78 14.26 -4.60 -11.77
C GLY A 78 14.81 -4.11 -13.12
N ILE A 79 14.42 -2.90 -13.56
CA ILE A 79 14.95 -2.30 -14.79
C ILE A 79 16.45 -2.01 -14.65
N ILE A 80 16.91 -1.49 -13.51
CA ILE A 80 18.35 -1.27 -13.28
C ILE A 80 19.11 -2.60 -13.34
N TRP A 81 18.55 -3.65 -12.74
CA TRP A 81 19.15 -4.97 -12.77
C TRP A 81 19.26 -5.52 -14.20
N MET A 82 18.19 -5.42 -15.00
CA MET A 82 18.17 -5.86 -16.40
C MET A 82 19.09 -5.02 -17.30
N THR A 83 19.32 -3.75 -16.97
CA THR A 83 20.12 -2.81 -17.77
C THR A 83 21.58 -2.69 -17.31
N ALA A 84 22.00 -3.48 -16.30
CA ALA A 84 23.34 -3.40 -15.74
C ALA A 84 24.46 -3.79 -16.73
N ARG A 85 24.18 -4.55 -17.81
CA ARG A 85 25.15 -4.87 -18.90
C ARG A 85 26.54 -5.32 -18.40
N GLY A 86 26.61 -6.06 -17.29
CA GLY A 86 27.88 -6.53 -16.70
C GLY A 86 28.56 -5.56 -15.73
N ASP A 87 27.91 -4.44 -15.39
CA ASP A 87 28.32 -3.55 -14.30
C ASP A 87 27.90 -4.14 -12.95
N ASP A 88 28.87 -4.68 -12.21
CA ASP A 88 28.65 -5.33 -10.92
C ASP A 88 28.05 -4.37 -9.88
N SER A 89 28.44 -3.09 -9.90
CA SER A 89 27.94 -2.08 -8.97
C SER A 89 26.44 -1.83 -9.17
N LYS A 90 25.99 -1.74 -10.43
CA LYS A 90 24.55 -1.57 -10.74
C LYS A 90 23.76 -2.81 -10.37
N THR A 91 24.33 -3.99 -10.59
CA THR A 91 23.72 -5.27 -10.25
C THR A 91 23.53 -5.41 -8.74
N GLU A 92 24.55 -5.08 -7.96
CA GLU A 92 24.51 -5.14 -6.50
C GLU A 92 23.53 -4.12 -5.92
N ASN A 93 23.57 -2.87 -6.41
CA ASN A 93 22.63 -1.84 -5.98
C ASN A 93 21.17 -2.23 -6.28
N ALA A 94 20.89 -2.76 -7.48
CA ALA A 94 19.55 -3.20 -7.84
C ALA A 94 19.05 -4.34 -6.94
N LYS A 95 19.90 -5.35 -6.69
CA LYS A 95 19.58 -6.45 -5.76
C LYS A 95 19.31 -5.93 -4.36
N LYS A 96 20.12 -5.00 -3.84
CA LYS A 96 19.92 -4.39 -2.52
C LYS A 96 18.58 -3.67 -2.44
N THR A 97 18.21 -2.90 -3.47
CA THR A 97 16.91 -2.22 -3.52
C THR A 97 15.74 -3.20 -3.61
N ILE A 98 15.84 -4.27 -4.38
CA ILE A 98 14.81 -5.32 -4.47
C ILE A 98 14.62 -5.98 -3.09
N THR A 99 15.71 -6.42 -2.46
CA THR A 99 15.66 -7.06 -1.13
C THR A 99 15.07 -6.12 -0.08
N ALA A 100 15.49 -4.85 -0.04
CA ALA A 100 14.93 -3.86 0.87
C ALA A 100 13.44 -3.61 0.63
N SER A 101 13.01 -3.58 -0.64
CA SER A 101 11.60 -3.39 -1.01
C SER A 101 10.74 -4.58 -0.60
N ILE A 102 11.23 -5.81 -0.76
CA ILE A 102 10.54 -7.04 -0.34
C ILE A 102 10.40 -7.08 1.19
N ILE A 103 11.47 -6.77 1.92
CA ILE A 103 11.43 -6.76 3.39
C ILE A 103 10.45 -5.70 3.90
N GLY A 104 10.48 -4.50 3.32
CA GLY A 104 9.54 -3.44 3.68
C GLY A 104 8.08 -3.84 3.45
N LEU A 105 7.78 -4.43 2.28
CA LEU A 105 6.44 -4.93 1.99
C LEU A 105 6.01 -6.04 2.94
N PHE A 106 6.92 -6.97 3.25
CA PHE A 106 6.65 -8.07 4.16
C PHE A 106 6.31 -7.58 5.58
N ILE A 107 7.02 -6.56 6.07
CA ILE A 107 6.75 -5.93 7.38
C ILE A 107 5.36 -5.32 7.39
N VAL A 108 4.96 -4.58 6.34
CA VAL A 108 3.65 -3.94 6.26
C VAL A 108 2.51 -4.97 6.28
N VAL A 109 2.63 -6.02 5.48
CA VAL A 109 1.65 -7.11 5.42
C VAL A 109 1.58 -7.84 6.77
N SER A 110 2.74 -8.11 7.38
CA SER A 110 2.82 -8.77 8.69
C SER A 110 2.19 -7.92 9.79
N ALA A 111 2.42 -6.61 9.80
CA ALA A 111 1.84 -5.69 10.78
C ALA A 111 0.30 -5.68 10.70
N TYR A 112 -0.26 -5.67 9.49
CA TYR A 112 -1.70 -5.77 9.29
C TYR A 112 -2.25 -7.13 9.77
N ALA A 113 -1.59 -8.24 9.41
CA ALA A 113 -1.98 -9.58 9.83
C ALA A 113 -1.96 -9.73 11.36
N ILE A 114 -0.91 -9.21 12.03
CA ILE A 114 -0.80 -9.23 13.49
C ILE A 114 -1.91 -8.39 14.12
N THR A 115 -2.20 -7.20 13.59
CA THR A 115 -3.26 -6.33 14.11
C THR A 115 -4.61 -7.06 14.07
N GLN A 116 -4.93 -7.68 12.93
CA GLN A 116 -6.16 -8.47 12.77
C GLN A 116 -6.21 -9.68 13.71
N PHE A 117 -5.09 -10.39 13.88
CA PHE A 117 -5.01 -11.52 14.78
C PHE A 117 -5.26 -11.13 16.25
N VAL A 118 -4.70 -10.01 16.68
CA VAL A 118 -4.89 -9.49 18.04
C VAL A 118 -6.33 -9.01 18.24
N THR A 119 -6.88 -8.23 17.31
CA THR A 119 -8.27 -7.76 17.39
C THR A 119 -9.27 -8.91 17.39
N SER A 120 -9.05 -9.94 16.58
CA SER A 120 -9.90 -11.15 16.54
C SER A 120 -9.89 -11.95 17.84
N ARG A 121 -8.87 -11.81 18.69
CA ARG A 121 -8.77 -12.56 19.96
C ARG A 121 -9.50 -11.87 21.11
N PHE A 122 -9.74 -10.57 20.99
CA PHE A 122 -10.43 -9.72 21.97
C PHE A 122 -11.94 -9.58 21.72
N ASN A 123 -12.43 -10.07 20.58
CA ASN A 123 -13.86 -10.25 20.28
C ASN A 123 -14.27 -11.72 20.49
#